data_AF-A0A1E5K4G3-F1
#
_entry.id   AF-A0A1E5K4G3-F1
#
_cell.length_a   1.000
_cell.length_b   1.000
_cell.length_c   1.000
_cell.angle_alpha   90.00
_cell.angle_beta   90.00
_cell.angle_gamma   90.00
#
_symmetry.space_group_name_H-M   'P 1'
#
loop_
_entity.id
_entity.type
_entity.pdbx_description
1 polymer ?
#
loop_
_entity_poly.entity_id
_entity_poly.type
_entity_poly.pdbx_seq_one_letter_code
_entity_poly.pdbx_strand_id
1 'polypeptide(L)'
;MKGKRRKIGFRFAWNGLKEIASTESNFQLHLISAVVVILFGIMIGLSNVEWAVIMLTIGLVLVTEMINSSIEKVMDYVQPEIHPAVKLIKDVSAGAVLIAALTAVVVGIMIFAPKIIELL
;
A
#
# COMPACT_ATOMS: atom_id res chain seq x y z
N MET A 1 10.61 31.70 -12.75
CA MET A 1 9.99 30.76 -13.71
C MET A 1 8.47 30.85 -13.57
N LYS A 2 7.75 31.28 -14.61
CA LYS A 2 6.29 31.51 -14.58
C LYS A 2 5.54 30.18 -14.39
N GLY A 3 4.70 30.12 -13.36
CA GLY A 3 3.90 28.96 -12.99
C GLY A 3 2.81 28.64 -14.01
N LYS A 4 3.05 27.63 -14.84
CA LYS A 4 1.94 26.84 -15.40
C LYS A 4 1.51 25.87 -14.30
N ARG A 5 0.36 26.13 -13.65
CA ARG A 5 -0.35 25.09 -12.89
C ARG A 5 -0.71 23.98 -13.88
N ARG A 6 0.16 22.98 -14.02
CA ARG A 6 -0.15 21.75 -14.75
C ARG A 6 -1.32 21.11 -14.00
N LYS A 7 -2.49 21.03 -14.64
CA LYS A 7 -3.60 20.25 -14.10
C LYS A 7 -3.07 18.83 -13.90
N ILE A 8 -3.02 18.38 -12.64
CA ILE A 8 -2.71 16.99 -12.29
C ILE A 8 -3.95 16.18 -12.68
N GLY A 9 -4.00 15.74 -13.93
CA GLY A 9 -5.06 14.86 -14.44
C GLY A 9 -4.77 13.39 -14.16
N PHE A 10 -5.75 12.53 -14.41
CA PHE A 10 -5.65 11.06 -14.26
C PHE A 10 -4.40 10.45 -14.89
N ARG A 11 -3.93 11.00 -16.03
CA ARG A 11 -2.68 10.56 -16.67
C ARG A 11 -1.45 10.69 -15.77
N PHE A 12 -1.36 11.74 -14.96
CA PHE A 12 -0.24 11.94 -14.03
C PHE A 12 -0.32 10.97 -12.84
N ALA A 13 -1.53 10.75 -12.29
CA ALA A 13 -1.74 9.75 -11.24
C ALA A 13 -1.39 8.34 -11.73
N TRP A 14 -1.80 7.99 -12.95
CA TRP A 14 -1.46 6.69 -13.56
C TRP A 14 0.04 6.52 -13.77
N ASN A 15 0.74 7.56 -14.23
CA ASN A 15 2.19 7.52 -14.36
C ASN A 15 2.86 7.31 -13.00
N GLY A 16 2.38 7.97 -11.93
CA GLY A 16 2.91 7.77 -10.57
C GLY A 16 2.71 6.35 -10.05
N LEU A 17 1.54 5.75 -10.29
CA LEU A 17 1.27 4.35 -9.98
C LEU A 17 2.17 3.39 -10.76
N LYS A 18 2.38 3.66 -12.05
CA LYS A 18 3.24 2.82 -12.90
C LYS A 18 4.70 2.90 -12.46
N GLU A 19 5.17 4.10 -12.13
CA GLU A 19 6.53 4.34 -11.64
C GLU A 19 6.78 3.55 -10.35
N ILE A 20 5.93 3.74 -9.33
CA ILE A 20 6.11 3.10 -8.02
C ILE A 20 6.01 1.57 -8.12
N ALA A 21 5.08 1.06 -8.94
CA ALA A 21 4.96 -0.36 -9.19
C ALA A 21 6.19 -0.98 -9.88
N SER A 22 6.99 -0.19 -10.60
CA SER A 22 8.22 -0.68 -11.24
C SER A 22 9.49 -0.46 -10.42
N THR A 23 9.48 0.49 -9.49
CA THR A 23 10.70 0.95 -8.79
C THR A 23 10.77 0.54 -7.32
N GLU A 24 9.64 0.40 -6.64
CA GLU A 24 9.60 0.11 -5.21
C GLU A 24 9.30 -1.38 -4.95
N SER A 25 10.29 -2.11 -4.43
CA SER A 25 10.14 -3.54 -4.14
C SER A 25 9.07 -3.84 -3.10
N ASN A 26 8.93 -2.99 -2.07
CA ASN A 26 7.88 -3.14 -1.05
C ASN A 26 6.48 -2.98 -1.65
N PHE A 27 6.28 -1.98 -2.53
CA PHE A 27 5.03 -1.80 -3.25
C PHE A 27 4.70 -3.01 -4.15
N GLN A 28 5.70 -3.56 -4.84
CA GLN A 28 5.54 -4.78 -5.64
C GLN A 28 5.11 -5.98 -4.80
N LEU A 29 5.72 -6.17 -3.62
CA LEU A 29 5.34 -7.24 -2.70
C LEU A 29 3.88 -7.08 -2.24
N HIS A 30 3.47 -5.87 -1.84
CA HIS A 30 2.08 -5.60 -1.47
C HIS A 30 1.10 -5.83 -2.63
N LEU A 31 1.48 -5.50 -3.87
CA LEU A 31 0.66 -5.75 -5.04
C LEU A 31 0.50 -7.25 -5.32
N ILE A 32 1.58 -8.04 -5.20
CA ILE A 32 1.54 -9.50 -5.32
C ILE A 32 0.67 -10.10 -4.22
N SER A 33 0.84 -9.67 -2.96
CA SER A 33 -0.01 -10.10 -1.84
C SER A 33 -1.48 -9.79 -2.08
N ALA A 34 -1.79 -8.60 -2.61
CA ALA A 34 -3.16 -8.22 -2.96
C ALA A 34 -3.76 -9.16 -4.02
N VAL A 35 -3.01 -9.49 -5.08
CA VAL A 35 -3.47 -10.45 -6.10
C VAL A 35 -3.73 -11.83 -5.49
N VAL A 36 -2.82 -12.33 -4.65
CA VAL A 36 -3.00 -13.63 -3.96
C VAL A 36 -4.26 -13.62 -3.09
N VAL A 37 -4.46 -12.58 -2.28
CA VAL A 37 -5.64 -12.44 -1.41
C VAL A 37 -6.94 -12.37 -2.23
N ILE A 38 -6.92 -11.66 -3.36
CA ILE A 38 -8.09 -11.59 -4.25
C ILE A 38 -8.39 -12.96 -4.86
N LEU A 39 -7.40 -13.66 -5.40
CA LEU A 39 -7.61 -15.00 -5.96
C LEU A 39 -8.19 -15.95 -4.90
N PHE A 40 -7.66 -15.90 -3.68
CA PHE A 40 -8.14 -16.71 -2.57
C PHE A 40 -9.57 -16.34 -2.14
N GLY A 41 -9.91 -15.05 -2.11
CA GLY A 41 -11.27 -14.56 -1.85
C GLY A 41 -12.29 -15.01 -2.88
N ILE A 42 -11.89 -15.12 -4.15
CA ILE A 42 -12.74 -15.67 -5.21
C ILE A 42 -12.98 -17.17 -4.98
N MET A 43 -11.92 -17.93 -4.67
CA MET A 43 -12.00 -19.38 -4.48
C MET A 43 -12.90 -19.79 -3.31
N ILE A 44 -12.86 -19.02 -2.22
CA ILE A 44 -13.61 -19.32 -0.99
C ILE A 44 -15.03 -18.72 -1.00
N GLY A 45 -15.36 -17.85 -1.98
CA GLY A 45 -16.69 -17.25 -2.07
C GLY A 45 -16.96 -16.23 -0.97
N LEU A 46 -16.18 -15.14 -0.94
CA LEU A 46 -16.47 -14.01 -0.06
C LEU A 46 -17.80 -13.33 -0.42
N SER A 47 -18.54 -12.94 0.60
CA SER A 47 -19.73 -12.08 0.49
C SER A 47 -19.36 -10.66 0.08
N ASN A 48 -20.34 -9.88 -0.37
CA ASN A 48 -20.12 -8.49 -0.79
C ASN A 48 -19.49 -7.61 0.31
N VAL A 49 -19.86 -7.85 1.58
CA VAL A 49 -19.32 -7.08 2.72
C VAL A 49 -17.87 -7.47 3.00
N GLU A 50 -17.56 -8.77 2.98
CA GLU A 50 -16.17 -9.26 3.14
C GLU A 50 -15.27 -8.73 2.02
N TRP A 51 -15.77 -8.71 0.78
CA TRP A 51 -15.06 -8.08 -0.34
C TRP A 51 -14.81 -6.59 -0.12
N ALA A 52 -15.82 -5.84 0.32
CA ALA A 52 -15.65 -4.41 0.59
C ALA A 52 -14.55 -4.19 1.64
N VAL A 53 -14.53 -4.99 2.71
CA VAL A 53 -13.51 -4.91 3.76
C VAL A 53 -12.12 -5.28 3.23
N ILE A 54 -11.99 -6.37 2.46
CA ILE A 54 -10.71 -6.78 1.86
C ILE A 54 -10.18 -5.71 0.89
N MET A 55 -11.04 -5.17 0.02
CA MET A 55 -10.63 -4.16 -0.96
C MET A 55 -10.21 -2.84 -0.29
N LEU A 56 -10.94 -2.40 0.74
CA LEU A 56 -10.54 -1.23 1.54
C LEU A 56 -9.21 -1.45 2.26
N THR A 57 -9.00 -2.66 2.78
CA THR A 57 -7.77 -3.03 3.50
C THR A 57 -6.57 -3.07 2.58
N ILE A 58 -6.70 -3.69 1.40
CA ILE A 58 -5.67 -3.67 0.34
C ILE A 58 -5.39 -2.23 -0.08
N GLY A 59 -6.44 -1.44 -0.31
CA GLY A 59 -6.32 -0.03 -0.68
C GLY A 59 -5.55 0.78 0.36
N LEU A 60 -5.83 0.56 1.66
CA LEU A 60 -5.12 1.22 2.75
C LEU A 60 -3.62 0.92 2.70
N VAL A 61 -3.22 -0.35 2.60
CA VAL A 61 -1.81 -0.76 2.53
C VAL A 61 -1.09 -0.10 1.35
N LEU A 62 -1.69 -0.16 0.16
CA LEU A 62 -1.08 0.42 -1.05
C LEU A 62 -0.97 1.94 -0.94
N VAL A 63 -1.99 2.63 -0.42
CA VAL A 63 -1.95 4.09 -0.21
C VAL A 63 -0.88 4.47 0.80
N THR A 64 -0.78 3.75 1.93
CA THR A 64 0.26 4.03 2.93
C THR A 64 1.66 3.80 2.36
N GLU A 65 1.86 2.77 1.55
CA GLU A 65 3.15 2.51 0.89
C GLU A 65 3.49 3.61 -0.12
N MET A 66 2.51 4.09 -0.92
CA MET A 66 2.73 5.22 -1.83
C MET A 66 3.13 6.50 -1.09
N ILE A 67 2.49 6.76 0.06
CA ILE A 67 2.84 7.90 0.90
C ILE A 67 4.25 7.72 1.46
N ASN A 68 4.60 6.50 1.90
CA ASN A 68 5.93 6.20 2.41
C ASN A 68 7.03 6.47 1.38
N SER A 69 6.93 5.89 0.18
CA SER A 69 7.93 6.12 -0.86
C SER A 69 7.97 7.58 -1.32
N SER A 70 6.84 8.30 -1.26
CA SER A 70 6.81 9.73 -1.56
C SER A 70 7.59 10.53 -0.51
N ILE A 71 7.41 10.23 0.78
CA ILE A 71 8.15 10.87 1.87
C ILE A 71 9.64 10.55 1.74
N GLU A 72 10.00 9.29 1.51
CA GLU A 72 11.40 8.87 1.32
C GLU A 72 12.07 9.65 0.18
N LYS A 73 11.44 9.71 -1.00
CA LYS A 73 11.94 10.45 -2.17
C LYS A 73 12.09 11.95 -1.91
N VAL A 74 11.16 12.55 -1.17
CA VAL A 74 11.26 13.97 -0.79
C VAL A 74 12.41 14.19 0.19
N MET A 75 12.58 13.32 1.19
CA MET A 75 13.67 13.42 2.15
C MET A 75 15.04 13.20 1.49
N ASP A 76 15.16 12.23 0.59
CA ASP A 76 16.39 11.99 -0.18
C ASP A 76 16.75 13.16 -1.10
N TYR A 77 15.75 13.88 -1.61
CA TYR A 77 15.97 15.08 -2.39
C TYR A 77 16.38 16.28 -1.52
N VAL A 78 15.75 16.47 -0.36
CA VAL A 78 15.98 17.64 0.52
C VAL A 78 17.29 17.51 1.30
N GLN A 79 17.60 16.32 1.80
CA GLN A 79 18.77 16.07 2.64
C GLN A 79 19.37 14.69 2.27
N PRO A 80 20.25 14.64 1.25
CA PRO A 80 20.83 13.38 0.75
C PRO A 80 21.78 12.70 1.74
N GLU A 81 22.37 13.47 2.66
CA GLU A 81 23.25 12.94 3.70
C GLU A 81 22.45 12.43 4.91
N ILE A 82 23.00 11.42 5.59
CA ILE A 82 22.36 10.83 6.78
C ILE A 82 22.20 11.89 7.87
N HIS A 83 20.95 12.24 8.18
CA HIS A 83 20.60 13.17 9.25
C HIS A 83 19.65 12.51 10.25
N PRO A 84 19.87 12.62 11.58
CA PRO A 84 19.03 11.96 12.59
C PRO A 84 17.53 12.28 12.46
N ALA A 85 17.18 13.52 12.12
CA ALA A 85 15.78 13.91 11.91
C ALA A 85 15.16 13.25 10.67
N VAL A 86 15.93 13.12 9.57
CA VAL A 86 15.46 12.44 8.35
C VAL A 86 15.25 10.96 8.61
N LYS A 87 16.16 10.34 9.36
CA LYS A 87 16.01 8.95 9.81
C LYS A 87 14.69 8.77 10.56
N LEU A 88 14.41 9.61 11.57
CA LEU A 88 13.16 9.54 12.33
C LEU A 88 11.92 9.68 11.43
N ILE A 89 11.93 10.63 10.48
CA ILE A 89 10.81 10.81 9.55
C ILE A 89 10.56 9.56 8.71
N LYS A 90 11.63 8.97 8.15
CA LYS A 90 11.54 7.73 7.37
C LYS A 90 11.06 6.55 8.23
N ASP A 91 11.59 6.41 9.45
CA ASP A 91 11.21 5.34 10.38
C ASP A 91 9.72 5.44 10.76
N VAL A 92 9.21 6.65 11.03
CA VAL A 92 7.78 6.90 11.33
C VAL A 92 6.91 6.59 10.13
N SER A 93 7.34 6.99 8.94
CA SER A 93 6.63 6.74 7.68
C SER A 93 6.54 5.24 7.37
N ALA A 94 7.64 4.50 7.49
CA ALA A 94 7.65 3.04 7.36
C ALA A 94 6.81 2.36 8.46
N GLY A 95 6.80 2.92 9.67
CA GLY A 95 5.94 2.47 10.76
C GLY A 95 4.45 2.52 10.41
N ALA A 96 4.00 3.52 9.64
CA ALA A 96 2.61 3.60 9.18
C ALA A 96 2.26 2.45 8.22
N VAL A 97 3.17 2.10 7.30
CA VAL A 97 3.00 0.93 6.41
C VAL A 97 2.93 -0.35 7.24
N LEU A 98 3.79 -0.51 8.23
CA LEU A 98 3.78 -1.68 9.12
C LEU A 98 2.44 -1.84 9.84
N ILE A 99 1.87 -0.75 10.38
CA ILE A 99 0.56 -0.78 11.02
C ILE A 99 -0.53 -1.19 10.02
N ALA A 100 -0.52 -0.64 8.80
CA ALA A 100 -1.48 -1.01 7.76
C ALA A 100 -1.34 -2.50 7.37
N ALA A 101 -0.11 -3.00 7.22
CA ALA A 101 0.15 -4.40 6.89
C ALA A 101 -0.30 -5.36 8.01
N LEU A 102 -0.02 -5.05 9.27
CA LEU A 102 -0.50 -5.84 10.42
C LEU A 102 -2.02 -5.83 10.51
N THR A 103 -2.65 -4.68 10.28
CA THR A 103 -4.10 -4.57 10.20
C THR A 103 -4.66 -5.47 9.09
N ALA A 104 -4.00 -5.49 7.94
CA ALA A 104 -4.40 -6.35 6.83
C ALA A 104 -4.30 -7.85 7.16
N VAL A 105 -3.26 -8.26 7.89
CA VAL A 105 -3.14 -9.64 8.39
C VAL A 105 -4.29 -9.98 9.33
N VAL A 106 -4.61 -9.12 10.30
CA VAL A 106 -5.71 -9.35 11.25
C VAL A 106 -7.05 -9.46 10.52
N VAL A 107 -7.35 -8.53 9.61
CA VAL A 107 -8.56 -8.55 8.79
C VAL A 107 -8.64 -9.84 7.96
N GLY A 108 -7.51 -10.22 7.33
CA GLY A 108 -7.41 -11.47 6.57
C GLY A 108 -7.74 -12.69 7.43
N ILE A 109 -7.17 -12.79 8.64
CA ILE A 109 -7.47 -13.87 9.57
C ILE A 109 -8.96 -13.89 9.93
N MET A 110 -9.54 -12.74 10.27
CA MET A 110 -10.95 -12.64 10.66
C MET A 110 -11.91 -13.10 9.56
N ILE A 111 -11.58 -12.85 8.29
CA ILE A 111 -12.43 -13.20 7.15
C ILE A 111 -12.16 -14.63 6.66
N PHE A 112 -10.89 -15.01 6.50
CA PHE A 112 -10.53 -16.28 5.87
C PHE A 112 -10.53 -17.46 6.84
N ALA A 113 -10.12 -17.28 8.11
CA ALA A 113 -10.05 -18.38 9.07
C ALA A 113 -11.38 -19.13 9.26
N PRO A 114 -12.54 -18.48 9.51
CA PRO A 114 -13.79 -19.20 9.69
C PRO A 114 -14.19 -19.99 8.44
N LYS A 115 -14.03 -19.41 7.24
CA LYS A 115 -14.38 -20.09 5.99
C LYS A 115 -13.48 -21.28 5.68
N ILE A 116 -12.18 -21.19 6.00
CA ILE A 116 -11.26 -22.32 5.86
C ILE A 116 -11.63 -23.44 6.82
N ILE A 117 -12.01 -23.11 8.06
CA ILE A 117 -12.42 -24.11 9.06
C ILE A 117 -13.70 -24.84 8.61
N GLU A 118 -14.66 -24.14 8.00
CA GLU A 118 -15.88 -24.76 7.45
C GLU A 118 -15.61 -25.69 6.25
N LEU A 119 -14.48 -25.53 5.56
CA LEU A 119 -14.08 -26.35 4.41
C LEU A 119 -13.32 -27.63 4.79
N LEU A 120 -12.90 -27.77 6.06
CA LEU A 120 -12.14 -28.91 6.59
C LEU A 120 -13.05 -29.89 7.34
#